data_AF-A0A1Y3XRF3-F1
#
_entry.id   AF-A0A1Y3XRF3-F1
#
_cell.length_a   1.000
_cell.length_b   1.000
_cell.length_c   1.000
_cell.angle_alpha   90.00
_cell.angle_beta   90.00
_cell.angle_gamma   90.00
#
_symmetry.space_group_name_H-M   'P 1'
#
loop_
_entity.id
_entity.type
_entity.pdbx_description
1 polymer ?
#
loop_
_entity_poly.entity_id
_entity_poly.type
_entity_poly.pdbx_seq_one_letter_code
_entity_poly.pdbx_strand_id
1 'polypeptide(L)'
;MKMLLALTCCLAALLAGCAPGAASSTSLPDSGSPASVPAPASEAASTSEAPEWTDQAVAELFLSQEQNERRTVLACAAVPDGGEELVGVVLYAEPEHTDVRLAFLASDGTFQPMGLEATPADPSGLAYLGEGKFRLDILDENGEPSGQVITFRRDGVKTYFAVEPENDE
;
A
#
# COMPACT_ATOMS: atom_id res chain seq x y z
N MET A 1 7.23 -37.86 -17.44
CA MET A 1 8.62 -38.23 -17.12
C MET A 1 9.02 -37.48 -15.85
N LYS A 2 9.49 -38.19 -14.83
CA LYS A 2 9.95 -37.61 -13.55
C LYS A 2 11.37 -37.09 -13.75
N MET A 3 11.64 -35.83 -13.40
CA MET A 3 12.97 -35.42 -12.98
C MET A 3 12.86 -34.78 -11.59
N LEU A 4 13.41 -35.51 -10.63
CA LEU A 4 13.73 -35.08 -9.28
C LEU A 4 15.09 -34.37 -9.27
N LEU A 5 15.30 -33.60 -8.18
CA LEU A 5 16.56 -33.09 -7.61
C LEU A 5 17.17 -31.86 -8.33
N ALA A 6 17.68 -30.85 -7.63
CA ALA A 6 18.29 -30.89 -6.32
C ALA A 6 18.07 -29.61 -5.49
N LEU A 7 17.68 -29.86 -4.24
CA LEU A 7 17.80 -28.99 -3.08
C LEU A 7 19.30 -28.88 -2.73
N THR A 8 19.88 -27.68 -2.80
CA THR A 8 21.24 -27.41 -2.28
C THR A 8 21.20 -26.22 -1.35
N CYS A 9 21.13 -26.53 -0.07
CA CYS A 9 21.30 -25.65 1.07
C CYS A 9 22.79 -25.28 1.20
N CYS A 10 23.12 -23.99 1.14
CA CYS A 10 24.40 -23.48 1.61
C CYS A 10 24.12 -22.36 2.61
N LEU A 11 23.97 -22.76 3.87
CA LEU A 11 24.01 -21.88 5.02
C LEU A 11 25.47 -21.72 5.49
N ALA A 12 25.76 -20.53 6.02
CA ALA A 12 26.90 -20.13 6.84
C ALA A 12 28.08 -19.40 6.15
N ALA A 13 28.14 -18.09 6.39
CA ALA A 13 29.38 -17.44 6.79
C ALA A 13 29.06 -16.40 7.88
N LEU A 14 29.54 -16.68 9.09
CA LEU A 14 29.55 -15.80 10.24
C LEU A 14 30.40 -14.56 9.96
N LEU A 15 29.88 -13.37 10.26
CA LEU A 15 30.73 -12.21 10.55
C LEU A 15 30.44 -11.72 11.97
N ALA A 16 31.44 -11.97 12.81
CA ALA A 16 31.58 -11.42 14.15
C ALA A 16 31.87 -9.91 14.08
N GLY A 17 31.30 -9.16 15.01
CA GLY A 17 31.57 -7.74 15.19
C GLY A 17 31.08 -7.24 16.56
N CYS A 18 31.54 -7.88 17.64
CA CYS A 18 31.39 -7.32 18.99
C CYS A 18 32.38 -6.17 19.17
N ALA A 19 31.87 -4.96 19.42
CA ALA A 19 32.64 -3.86 19.99
C ALA A 19 32.23 -3.69 21.47
N PRO A 20 33.14 -3.83 22.45
CA PRO A 20 32.90 -3.36 23.80
C PRO A 20 33.30 -1.88 23.92
N GLY A 21 32.31 -1.02 24.15
CA GLY A 21 32.51 0.38 24.53
C GLY A 21 33.02 0.51 25.97
N ALA A 22 34.03 1.36 26.14
CA ALA A 22 34.77 1.59 27.37
C ALA A 22 33.98 2.28 28.48
N ALA A 23 34.54 2.19 29.69
CA ALA A 23 33.93 2.39 30.98
C ALA A 23 33.91 3.86 31.51
N SER A 24 32.97 4.07 32.42
CA SER A 24 33.00 4.87 33.66
C SER A 24 33.18 6.40 33.60
N SER A 25 32.19 7.13 34.12
CA SER A 25 32.20 7.66 35.51
C SER A 25 31.29 8.89 35.68
N THR A 26 30.49 8.84 36.75
CA THR A 26 30.17 9.92 37.72
C THR A 26 29.76 11.31 37.22
N SER A 27 28.54 11.76 37.58
CA SER A 27 28.29 12.74 38.68
C SER A 27 26.84 13.24 38.67
N LEU A 28 26.37 13.58 39.86
CA LEU A 28 25.05 14.03 40.30
C LEU A 28 24.72 15.51 39.94
N PRO A 29 23.52 16.03 40.25
CA PRO A 29 22.82 17.07 39.50
C PRO A 29 23.19 18.49 39.93
N ASP A 30 22.98 19.46 39.04
CA ASP A 30 22.97 20.87 39.40
C ASP A 30 21.65 21.53 38.99
N SER A 31 21.16 22.31 39.95
CA SER A 31 19.87 22.96 39.99
C SER A 31 20.05 24.41 39.52
N GLY A 32 19.24 24.85 38.55
CA GLY A 32 19.35 26.21 38.05
C GLY A 32 18.19 26.60 37.14
N SER A 33 17.09 27.04 37.73
CA SER A 33 16.12 27.93 37.07
C SER A 33 16.55 29.37 37.37
N PRO A 34 16.51 30.30 36.40
CA PRO A 34 15.33 31.16 36.36
C PRO A 34 14.90 31.60 34.95
N ALA A 35 13.58 31.76 34.82
CA ALA A 35 12.83 32.73 34.03
C ALA A 35 13.40 33.18 32.67
N SER A 36 12.73 32.78 31.59
CA SER A 36 12.64 33.58 30.36
C SER A 36 11.28 33.41 29.69
N VAL A 37 10.54 34.53 29.73
CA VAL A 37 9.58 35.05 28.75
C VAL A 37 8.48 34.10 28.24
N PRO A 38 7.19 34.35 28.54
CA PRO A 38 6.12 33.70 27.78
C PRO A 38 6.14 34.24 26.35
N ALA A 39 6.57 33.40 25.40
CA ALA A 39 6.23 33.59 24.00
C ALA A 39 4.70 33.54 23.87
N PRO A 40 4.06 34.41 23.06
CA PRO A 40 2.65 34.26 22.77
C PRO A 40 2.48 32.92 22.04
N ALA A 41 1.81 31.97 22.71
CA ALA A 41 1.27 30.78 22.08
C ALA A 41 0.25 31.26 21.05
N SER A 42 0.69 31.43 19.80
CA SER A 42 -0.20 31.26 18.67
C SER A 42 -0.48 29.77 18.57
N GLU A 43 -1.46 29.32 19.36
CA GLU A 43 -2.30 28.19 18.97
C GLU A 43 -3.11 28.62 17.75
N ALA A 44 -2.45 28.73 16.61
CA ALA A 44 -3.10 28.38 15.37
C ALA A 44 -3.22 26.86 15.41
N ALA A 45 -4.33 26.38 15.99
CA ALA A 45 -4.80 25.04 15.70
C ALA A 45 -5.09 25.01 14.20
N SER A 46 -4.06 24.70 13.42
CA SER A 46 -4.24 24.22 12.06
C SER A 46 -4.94 22.88 12.17
N THR A 47 -6.26 22.89 12.25
CA THR A 47 -7.06 21.78 11.75
C THR A 47 -6.76 21.72 10.25
N SER A 48 -5.67 21.04 9.89
CA SER A 48 -5.51 20.49 8.55
C SER A 48 -6.69 19.55 8.38
N GLU A 49 -7.74 20.03 7.71
CA GLU A 49 -8.75 19.14 7.15
C GLU A 49 -8.00 18.09 6.35
N ALA A 50 -8.16 16.82 6.76
CA ALA A 50 -7.59 15.71 6.02
C ALA A 50 -8.14 15.80 4.58
N PRO A 51 -7.28 15.65 3.56
CA PRO A 51 -7.74 15.79 2.17
C PRO A 51 -8.90 14.83 1.90
N GLU A 52 -9.96 15.34 1.27
CA GLU A 52 -11.02 14.48 0.75
C GLU A 52 -10.44 13.62 -0.39
N TRP A 53 -10.46 12.30 -0.21
CA TRP A 53 -9.91 11.39 -1.20
C TRP A 53 -10.85 11.26 -2.39
N THR A 54 -10.37 11.71 -3.55
CA THR A 54 -11.01 11.53 -4.86
C THR A 54 -10.19 10.57 -5.71
N ASP A 55 -10.77 9.99 -6.75
CA ASP A 55 -10.06 9.09 -7.68
C ASP A 55 -8.82 9.78 -8.28
N GLN A 56 -8.91 11.09 -8.56
CA GLN A 56 -7.80 11.88 -9.04
C GLN A 56 -6.70 12.05 -7.98
N ALA A 57 -7.06 12.37 -6.73
CA ALA A 57 -6.09 12.49 -5.65
C ALA A 57 -5.36 11.17 -5.38
N VAL A 58 -6.05 10.04 -5.50
CA VAL A 58 -5.47 8.69 -5.39
C VAL A 58 -4.50 8.43 -6.55
N ALA A 59 -4.87 8.78 -7.79
CA ALA A 59 -3.99 8.64 -8.95
C ALA A 59 -2.71 9.48 -8.80
N GLU A 60 -2.85 10.73 -8.36
CA GLU A 60 -1.74 11.65 -8.16
C GLU A 60 -0.79 11.15 -7.05
N LEU A 61 -1.33 10.67 -5.94
CA LEU A 61 -0.54 10.08 -4.84
C LEU A 61 0.26 8.84 -5.30
N PHE A 62 -0.33 8.01 -6.17
CA PHE A 62 0.36 6.87 -6.74
C PHE A 62 1.50 7.31 -7.67
N LEU A 63 1.23 8.24 -8.57
CA LEU A 63 2.22 8.72 -9.55
C LEU A 63 3.31 9.61 -8.95
N SER A 64 3.09 10.19 -7.76
CA SER A 64 4.12 10.97 -7.07
C SER A 64 5.27 10.11 -6.52
N GLN A 65 5.11 8.79 -6.46
CA GLN A 65 6.16 7.88 -6.00
C GLN A 65 7.15 7.60 -7.12
N GLU A 66 8.45 7.78 -6.87
CA GLU A 66 9.53 7.56 -7.85
C GLU A 66 9.47 6.15 -8.48
N GLN A 67 9.12 5.14 -7.68
CA GLN A 67 8.97 3.76 -8.16
C GLN A 67 7.87 3.56 -9.21
N ASN A 68 6.98 4.53 -9.39
CA ASN A 68 5.84 4.45 -10.30
C ASN A 68 6.00 5.28 -11.59
N GLU A 69 7.16 5.92 -11.81
CA GLU A 69 7.42 6.80 -12.97
C GLU A 69 7.14 6.16 -14.34
N ARG A 70 7.32 4.83 -14.46
CA ARG A 70 7.11 4.07 -15.70
C ARG A 70 5.73 3.44 -15.83
N ARG A 71 4.87 3.61 -14.82
CA ARG A 71 3.56 2.96 -14.74
C ARG A 71 2.49 3.91 -15.26
N THR A 72 1.46 3.34 -15.88
CA THR A 72 0.31 4.11 -16.38
C THR A 72 -0.92 3.78 -15.56
N VAL A 73 -1.60 4.78 -15.01
CA VAL A 73 -2.88 4.58 -14.32
C VAL A 73 -3.96 4.26 -15.36
N LEU A 74 -4.66 3.14 -15.18
CA LEU A 74 -5.77 2.72 -16.01
C LEU A 74 -7.12 3.11 -15.39
N ALA A 75 -7.26 2.94 -14.07
CA ALA A 75 -8.44 3.32 -13.31
C ALA A 75 -8.10 3.52 -11.82
N CYS A 76 -8.92 4.28 -11.12
CA CYS A 76 -8.81 4.50 -9.68
C CYS A 76 -10.18 4.36 -9.01
N ALA A 77 -10.18 3.96 -7.74
CA ALA A 77 -11.35 4.04 -6.86
C ALA A 77 -10.92 4.55 -5.49
N ALA A 78 -11.48 5.69 -5.06
CA ALA A 78 -11.28 6.23 -3.72
C ALA A 78 -12.00 5.40 -2.64
N VAL A 79 -11.43 5.39 -1.44
CA VAL A 79 -11.98 4.72 -0.26
C VAL A 79 -12.37 5.81 0.76
N PRO A 80 -13.61 6.32 0.72
CA PRO A 80 -14.00 7.49 1.50
C PRO A 80 -14.23 7.18 2.99
N ASP A 81 -14.46 5.91 3.34
CA ASP A 81 -14.66 5.47 4.72
C ASP A 81 -13.35 5.14 5.46
N GLY A 82 -12.21 5.25 4.78
CA GLY A 82 -10.90 4.89 5.32
C GLY A 82 -10.77 3.42 5.72
N GLY A 83 -11.63 2.54 5.17
CA GLY A 83 -11.64 1.12 5.49
C GLY A 83 -10.26 0.50 5.30
N GLU A 84 -9.80 -0.24 6.30
CA GLU A 84 -8.47 -0.90 6.29
C GLU A 84 -7.30 0.09 6.11
N GLU A 85 -7.47 1.34 6.57
CA GLU A 85 -6.52 2.46 6.43
C GLU A 85 -6.14 2.75 4.97
N LEU A 86 -7.01 2.39 4.02
CA LEU A 86 -6.85 2.70 2.61
C LEU A 86 -7.42 4.07 2.28
N VAL A 87 -6.80 4.73 1.31
CA VAL A 87 -7.31 5.95 0.70
C VAL A 87 -7.84 5.71 -0.71
N GLY A 88 -7.39 4.63 -1.35
CA GLY A 88 -7.87 4.23 -2.66
C GLY A 88 -7.14 3.03 -3.23
N VAL A 89 -7.62 2.57 -4.38
CA VAL A 89 -7.00 1.52 -5.18
C VAL A 89 -6.75 2.04 -6.59
N VAL A 90 -5.58 1.71 -7.13
CA VAL A 90 -5.17 2.05 -8.50
C VAL A 90 -5.00 0.77 -9.30
N LEU A 91 -5.73 0.65 -10.40
CA LEU A 91 -5.41 -0.29 -11.49
C LEU A 91 -4.40 0.40 -12.41
N TYR A 92 -3.28 -0.25 -12.67
CA TYR A 92 -2.20 0.33 -13.47
C TYR A 92 -1.58 -0.68 -14.44
N ALA A 93 -0.97 -0.17 -15.50
CA ALA A 93 -0.14 -0.95 -16.41
C ALA A 93 1.33 -0.78 -16.06
N GLU A 94 2.08 -1.89 -16.11
CA GLU A 94 3.55 -1.90 -16.10
C GLU A 94 4.02 -2.34 -17.50
N PRO A 95 5.05 -1.71 -18.10
CA PRO A 95 5.48 -2.04 -19.46
C PRO A 95 5.83 -3.52 -19.67
N GLU A 96 6.24 -4.20 -18.61
CA GLU A 96 6.66 -5.60 -18.60
C GLU A 96 5.50 -6.59 -18.34
N HIS A 97 4.30 -6.10 -18.02
CA HIS A 97 3.16 -6.90 -17.61
C HIS A 97 1.88 -6.54 -18.40
N THR A 98 1.13 -7.56 -18.80
CA THR A 98 -0.17 -7.40 -19.48
C THR A 98 -1.34 -7.83 -18.61
N ASP A 99 -1.03 -8.42 -17.46
CA ASP A 99 -1.96 -8.91 -16.49
C ASP A 99 -2.36 -7.82 -15.49
N VAL A 100 -3.49 -8.01 -14.80
CA VAL A 100 -4.02 -7.03 -13.84
C VAL A 100 -2.99 -6.73 -12.75
N ARG A 101 -2.80 -5.43 -12.48
CA ARG A 101 -1.96 -4.92 -11.40
C ARG A 101 -2.73 -3.86 -10.62
N LEU A 102 -2.88 -4.11 -9.32
CA LEU A 102 -3.57 -3.23 -8.39
C LEU A 102 -2.61 -2.76 -7.30
N ALA A 103 -2.70 -1.48 -6.95
CA ALA A 103 -2.03 -0.90 -5.80
C ALA A 103 -3.08 -0.44 -4.79
N PHE A 104 -3.04 -0.98 -3.58
CA PHE A 104 -3.91 -0.60 -2.47
C PHE A 104 -3.16 0.43 -1.62
N LEU A 105 -3.52 1.71 -1.76
CA LEU A 105 -2.77 2.85 -1.20
C LEU A 105 -3.21 3.20 0.21
N ALA A 106 -2.23 3.49 1.05
CA ALA A 106 -2.39 4.24 2.29
C ALA A 106 -2.16 5.75 2.05
N SER A 107 -2.53 6.58 3.02
CA SER A 107 -2.48 8.04 2.92
C SER A 107 -1.07 8.63 2.81
N ASP A 108 -0.05 7.88 3.21
CA ASP A 108 1.36 8.28 3.11
C ASP A 108 2.00 7.95 1.74
N GLY A 109 1.23 7.37 0.83
CA GLY A 109 1.68 6.95 -0.50
C GLY A 109 2.31 5.56 -0.55
N THR A 110 2.47 4.89 0.59
CA THR A 110 2.81 3.46 0.61
C THR A 110 1.63 2.65 0.06
N PHE A 111 1.94 1.51 -0.56
CA PHE A 111 0.90 0.65 -1.11
C PHE A 111 1.25 -0.83 -1.04
N GLN A 112 0.21 -1.65 -0.97
CA GLN A 112 0.33 -3.09 -1.16
C GLN A 112 0.01 -3.44 -2.62
N PRO A 113 0.96 -4.02 -3.38
CA PRO A 113 0.65 -4.53 -4.72
C PRO A 113 -0.12 -5.85 -4.65
N MET A 114 -1.00 -6.04 -5.63
CA MET A 114 -1.70 -7.29 -5.91
C MET A 114 -1.71 -7.51 -7.43
N GLY A 115 -1.42 -8.74 -7.86
CA GLY A 115 -1.51 -9.15 -9.25
C GLY A 115 -2.55 -10.24 -9.45
N LEU A 116 -3.23 -10.22 -10.60
CA LEU A 116 -4.09 -11.32 -11.05
C LEU A 116 -3.65 -11.73 -12.45
N GLU A 117 -3.48 -13.04 -12.66
CA GLU A 117 -3.13 -13.62 -13.98
C GLU A 117 -4.34 -13.59 -14.92
N ALA A 118 -4.82 -12.39 -15.22
CA ALA A 118 -5.96 -12.11 -16.09
C ALA A 118 -5.73 -10.77 -16.81
N THR A 119 -6.36 -10.57 -17.97
CA THR A 119 -6.32 -9.29 -18.67
C THR A 119 -7.42 -8.37 -18.12
N PRO A 120 -7.12 -7.10 -17.76
CA PRO A 120 -8.16 -6.16 -17.36
C PRO A 120 -9.12 -5.88 -18.53
N ALA A 121 -10.41 -5.76 -18.25
CA ALA A 121 -11.37 -5.26 -19.23
C ALA A 121 -11.20 -3.74 -19.45
N ASP A 122 -11.69 -3.25 -20.59
CA ASP A 122 -11.83 -1.82 -20.86
C ASP A 122 -13.27 -1.54 -21.35
N PRO A 123 -14.12 -0.84 -20.55
CA PRO A 123 -13.82 -0.25 -19.24
C PRO A 123 -13.54 -1.31 -18.16
N SER A 124 -12.75 -0.94 -17.16
CA SER A 124 -12.30 -1.89 -16.11
C SER A 124 -13.33 -2.22 -15.05
N GLY A 125 -14.43 -1.47 -14.94
CA GLY A 125 -15.43 -1.69 -13.89
C GLY A 125 -14.91 -1.53 -12.46
N LEU A 126 -13.74 -0.90 -12.26
CA LEU A 126 -13.13 -0.70 -10.95
C LEU A 126 -14.02 0.19 -10.09
N ALA A 127 -14.51 -0.33 -8.95
CA ALA A 127 -15.34 0.43 -8.02
C ALA A 127 -15.15 -0.04 -6.58
N TYR A 128 -15.23 0.89 -5.62
CA TYR A 128 -15.27 0.54 -4.21
C TYR A 128 -16.69 0.17 -3.77
N LEU A 129 -16.84 -0.96 -3.10
CA LEU A 129 -18.12 -1.50 -2.65
C LEU A 129 -18.34 -1.33 -1.13
N GLY A 130 -17.39 -0.76 -0.40
CA GLY A 130 -17.41 -0.69 1.05
C GLY A 130 -16.66 -1.85 1.72
N GLU A 131 -16.29 -1.67 2.98
CA GLU A 131 -15.68 -2.70 3.84
C GLU A 131 -14.44 -3.39 3.23
N GLY A 132 -13.62 -2.64 2.50
CA GLY A 132 -12.42 -3.17 1.85
C GLY A 132 -12.69 -4.03 0.60
N LYS A 133 -13.91 -3.99 0.05
CA LYS A 133 -14.28 -4.72 -1.17
C LYS A 133 -14.23 -3.83 -2.40
N PHE A 134 -13.72 -4.38 -3.50
CA PHE A 134 -13.59 -3.71 -4.78
C PHE A 134 -14.12 -4.59 -5.91
N ARG A 135 -14.91 -4.02 -6.81
CA ARG A 135 -15.29 -4.67 -8.06
C ARG A 135 -14.23 -4.39 -9.12
N LEU A 136 -13.96 -5.34 -10.02
CA LEU A 136 -13.15 -5.17 -11.22
C LEU A 136 -13.66 -6.13 -12.30
N ASP A 137 -13.72 -5.69 -13.55
CA ASP A 137 -13.96 -6.55 -14.70
C ASP A 137 -12.63 -7.02 -15.31
N ILE A 138 -12.55 -8.33 -15.55
CA ILE A 138 -11.46 -8.98 -16.30
C ILE A 138 -12.01 -9.62 -17.57
N LEU A 139 -11.16 -9.89 -18.55
CA LEU A 139 -11.55 -10.65 -19.73
C LEU A 139 -11.54 -12.15 -19.44
N ASP A 140 -12.62 -12.84 -19.78
CA ASP A 140 -12.72 -14.30 -19.72
C ASP A 140 -12.00 -14.98 -20.91
N GLU A 141 -12.13 -16.31 -21.02
CA GLU A 141 -11.52 -17.10 -22.10
C GLU A 141 -12.03 -16.73 -23.51
N ASN A 142 -13.20 -16.10 -23.60
CA ASN A 142 -13.82 -15.64 -24.84
C ASN A 142 -13.49 -14.17 -25.14
N GLY A 143 -12.81 -13.48 -24.22
CA GLY A 143 -12.55 -12.04 -24.30
C GLY A 143 -13.75 -11.19 -23.89
N GLU A 144 -14.73 -11.76 -23.19
CA GLU A 144 -15.89 -11.04 -22.66
C GLU A 144 -15.61 -10.55 -21.23
N PRO A 145 -16.06 -9.33 -20.84
CA PRO A 145 -15.91 -8.85 -19.47
C PRO A 145 -16.66 -9.72 -18.45
N SER A 146 -15.97 -10.09 -17.37
CA SER A 146 -16.50 -10.82 -16.23
C SER A 146 -16.13 -10.13 -14.93
N GLY A 147 -17.15 -9.83 -14.11
CA GLY A 147 -16.99 -9.14 -12.83
C GLY A 147 -16.32 -10.01 -11.77
N GLN A 148 -15.38 -9.41 -11.05
CA GLN A 148 -14.69 -9.99 -9.90
C GLN A 148 -14.82 -9.06 -8.71
N VAL A 149 -14.94 -9.64 -7.52
CA VAL A 149 -14.90 -8.94 -6.25
C VAL A 149 -13.60 -9.29 -5.54
N ILE A 150 -12.82 -8.27 -5.23
CA ILE A 150 -11.57 -8.36 -4.50
C ILE A 150 -11.82 -7.83 -3.08
N THR A 151 -11.55 -8.65 -2.08
CA THR A 151 -11.62 -8.23 -0.67
C THR A 151 -10.21 -8.04 -0.13
N PHE A 152 -9.90 -6.83 0.30
CA PHE A 152 -8.68 -6.46 1.01
C PHE A 152 -8.93 -6.51 2.52
N ARG A 153 -8.00 -7.12 3.27
CA ARG A 153 -8.01 -7.10 4.74
C ARG A 153 -6.61 -6.93 5.30
N ARG A 154 -6.50 -6.21 6.41
CA ARG A 154 -5.27 -6.07 7.19
C ARG A 154 -5.44 -6.64 8.60
N ASP A 155 -4.49 -7.48 9.02
CA ASP A 155 -4.37 -7.99 10.39
C ASP A 155 -2.96 -7.66 10.91
N GLY A 156 -2.85 -6.52 11.59
CA GLY A 156 -1.57 -5.94 11.97
C GLY A 156 -0.71 -5.64 10.74
N VAL A 157 0.41 -6.35 10.61
CA VAL A 157 1.35 -6.20 9.47
C VAL A 157 1.05 -7.13 8.31
N LYS A 158 0.05 -8.00 8.43
CA LYS A 158 -0.31 -8.96 7.38
C LYS A 158 -1.45 -8.41 6.53
N THR A 159 -1.32 -8.58 5.23
CA THR A 159 -2.37 -8.27 4.27
C THR A 159 -2.92 -9.56 3.67
N TYR A 160 -4.22 -9.63 3.50
CA TYR A 160 -4.91 -10.74 2.85
C TYR A 160 -5.76 -10.23 1.69
N PHE A 161 -5.82 -11.05 0.66
CA PHE A 161 -6.64 -10.85 -0.52
C PHE A 161 -7.52 -12.07 -0.72
N ALA A 162 -8.80 -11.84 -0.95
CA ALA A 162 -9.70 -12.84 -1.51
C ALA A 162 -10.23 -12.31 -2.84
N VAL A 163 -10.37 -13.20 -3.82
CA VAL A 163 -10.92 -12.89 -5.13
C VAL A 163 -12.00 -13.90 -5.43
N GLU A 164 -13.17 -13.40 -5.74
CA GLU A 164 -14.37 -14.19 -5.99
C GLU A 164 -15.07 -13.62 -7.22
N PRO A 165 -15.72 -14.45 -8.05
CA PRO A 165 -16.57 -13.92 -9.11
C PRO A 165 -17.68 -13.05 -8.50
N GLU A 166 -18.06 -12.00 -9.22
CA GLU A 166 -19.26 -11.25 -8.88
C GLU A 166 -20.47 -12.18 -9.02
N ASN A 167 -21.28 -12.31 -7.96
CA ASN A 167 -22.48 -13.15 -8.03
C ASN A 167 -23.56 -12.39 -8.82
N ASP A 168 -24.06 -12.99 -9.90
CA ASP A 168 -25.31 -12.59 -10.52
C ASP A 168 -26.47 -12.99 -9.60
N GLU A 169 -26.98 -12.07 -8.78
CA GLU A 169 -28.25 -12.26 -8.04
C GLU A 169 -29.49 -12.06 -8.92
#